data_AF-A0A846MVC2-F1
#
_entry.id   AF-A0A846MVC2-F1
#
_cell.length_a   1.000
_cell.length_b   1.000
_cell.length_c   1.000
_cell.angle_alpha   90.00
_cell.angle_beta   90.00
_cell.angle_gamma   90.00
#
_symmetry.space_group_name_H-M   'P 1'
#
loop_
_entity.id
_entity.type
_entity.pdbx_description
1 polymer ?
#
loop_
_entity_poly.entity_id
_entity_poly.type
_entity_poly.pdbx_seq_one_letter_code
_entity_poly.pdbx_strand_id
1 'polypeptide(L)'
;MSLSIPAPVEAYPGHAIKEGEPEVALVKSLQAALQAHGYGPFADGVFDAAMTAVVKLFQSQHVDAKARPLDADGIIGPLSWGAIYTQAPQIPSATVPEVMAAAVAIAQGEIGTQESPAGANRGPRVDDYLRSVGIDPTHGTPNDRFWCMAFAYFCVNTAATQKAMPNPLPKSASVLGQWHACQNRPGVRAIPADQARSNPALVRPGQLLILDHGGGLGHTGIVTDCDGPHLTVVEGNSSGKPNDRNGVGVFETKFRKLQDSQIAGFIEYGV
;
A
#
# COMPACT_ATOMS: atom_id res chain seq x y z
N MET A 1 29.66 -16.35 -23.99
CA MET A 1 29.37 -15.23 -23.07
C MET A 1 28.71 -14.14 -23.89
N SER A 2 27.38 -14.14 -23.98
CA SER A 2 26.66 -13.05 -24.65
C SER A 2 26.53 -11.91 -23.66
N LEU A 3 27.19 -10.80 -23.95
CA LEU A 3 27.04 -9.56 -23.20
C LEU A 3 25.63 -9.03 -23.51
N SER A 4 24.72 -9.16 -22.55
CA SER A 4 23.41 -8.50 -22.62
C SER A 4 23.64 -7.00 -22.62
N ILE A 5 23.22 -6.32 -23.69
CA ILE A 5 23.26 -4.86 -23.75
C ILE A 5 22.15 -4.38 -22.81
N PRO A 6 22.46 -3.63 -21.73
CA PRO A 6 21.43 -3.14 -20.83
C PRO A 6 20.48 -2.22 -21.61
N ALA A 7 19.18 -2.43 -21.44
CA ALA A 7 18.15 -1.58 -22.03
C ALA A 7 18.34 -0.11 -21.56
N PRO A 8 17.98 0.89 -22.37
CA PRO A 8 18.04 2.30 -21.97
C PRO A 8 17.29 2.54 -20.67
N VAL A 9 17.79 3.43 -19.82
CA VAL A 9 17.11 3.78 -18.56
C VAL A 9 15.85 4.58 -18.88
N GLU A 10 14.67 4.02 -18.58
CA GLU A 10 13.39 4.72 -18.71
C GLU A 10 12.69 4.91 -17.35
N ALA A 11 12.06 6.08 -17.18
CA ALA A 11 11.21 6.37 -16.03
C ALA A 11 9.88 5.62 -16.14
N TYR A 12 9.40 5.06 -15.02
CA TYR A 12 8.10 4.37 -15.02
C TYR A 12 6.96 5.37 -15.28
N PRO A 13 6.02 5.08 -16.20
CA PRO A 13 4.97 6.03 -16.63
C PRO A 13 3.95 6.39 -15.54
N GLY A 14 3.99 5.72 -14.38
CA GLY A 14 3.10 6.02 -13.25
C GLY A 14 1.77 5.27 -13.30
N HIS A 15 1.58 4.37 -14.28
CA HIS A 15 0.48 3.42 -14.33
C HIS A 15 0.91 2.03 -14.81
N ALA A 16 0.15 1.01 -14.41
CA ALA A 16 0.39 -0.36 -14.84
C ALA A 16 0.03 -0.56 -16.31
N ILE A 17 0.94 -1.19 -17.04
CA ILE A 17 0.87 -1.37 -18.48
C ILE A 17 0.47 -2.82 -18.74
N LYS A 18 -0.58 -3.03 -19.53
CA LYS A 18 -1.23 -4.34 -19.71
C LYS A 18 -1.94 -4.40 -21.06
N GLU A 19 -2.60 -5.53 -21.32
CA GLU A 19 -3.41 -5.72 -22.52
C GLU A 19 -4.38 -4.55 -22.76
N GLY A 20 -4.34 -4.01 -23.98
CA GLY A 20 -5.15 -2.84 -24.37
C GLY A 20 -4.53 -1.48 -24.01
N GLU A 21 -3.25 -1.41 -23.63
CA GLU A 21 -2.53 -0.15 -23.43
C GLU A 21 -2.66 0.77 -24.67
N PRO A 22 -3.21 1.99 -24.52
CA PRO A 22 -3.39 2.92 -25.64
C PRO A 22 -2.09 3.61 -26.10
N GLU A 23 -1.07 3.72 -25.25
CA GLU A 23 0.17 4.41 -25.59
C GLU A 23 1.10 3.55 -26.46
N VAL A 24 0.86 3.57 -27.78
CA VAL A 24 1.64 2.79 -28.77
C VAL A 24 3.16 3.00 -28.63
N ALA A 25 3.61 4.23 -28.38
CA ALA A 25 5.04 4.52 -28.23
C ALA A 25 5.66 3.85 -27.00
N LEU A 26 4.93 3.83 -25.87
CA LEU A 26 5.33 3.15 -24.65
C LEU A 26 5.37 1.62 -24.86
N VAL A 27 4.37 1.06 -25.54
CA VAL A 27 4.34 -0.37 -25.87
C VAL A 27 5.54 -0.75 -26.74
N LYS A 28 5.87 0.06 -27.75
CA LYS A 28 7.06 -0.17 -28.60
C LYS A 28 8.35 -0.15 -27.80
N SER A 29 8.49 0.79 -26.85
CA SER A 29 9.67 0.84 -25.99
C SER A 29 9.80 -0.43 -25.15
N LEU A 30 8.70 -0.87 -24.52
CA LEU A 30 8.65 -2.13 -23.76
C LEU A 30 8.98 -3.35 -24.60
N GLN A 31 8.44 -3.43 -25.82
CA GLN A 31 8.74 -4.52 -26.74
C GLN A 31 10.22 -4.58 -27.08
N ALA A 32 10.84 -3.43 -27.36
CA ALA A 32 12.28 -3.35 -27.61
C ALA A 32 13.11 -3.75 -26.38
N ALA A 33 12.71 -3.32 -25.18
CA ALA A 33 13.39 -3.67 -23.94
C ALA A 33 13.28 -5.16 -23.62
N LEU A 34 12.10 -5.75 -23.75
CA LEU A 34 11.88 -7.19 -23.59
C LEU A 34 12.65 -8.00 -24.64
N GLN A 35 12.69 -7.55 -25.90
CA GLN A 35 13.51 -8.16 -26.95
C GLN A 35 15.00 -8.14 -26.63
N ALA A 36 15.51 -7.08 -26.00
CA ALA A 36 16.90 -7.02 -25.54
C ALA A 36 17.21 -8.09 -24.48
N HIS A 37 16.20 -8.49 -23.70
CA HIS A 37 16.27 -9.64 -22.77
C HIS A 37 15.97 -11.00 -23.43
N GLY A 38 15.75 -11.03 -24.75
CA GLY A 38 15.45 -12.26 -25.51
C GLY A 38 13.98 -12.67 -25.52
N TYR A 39 13.06 -11.79 -25.14
CA TYR A 39 11.62 -12.04 -25.11
C TYR A 39 10.91 -11.49 -26.34
N GLY A 40 9.99 -12.28 -26.90
CA GLY A 40 9.24 -11.96 -28.11
C GLY A 40 8.90 -13.25 -28.89
N PRO A 41 8.46 -13.15 -30.15
CA PRO A 41 8.17 -11.92 -30.90
C PRO A 41 6.88 -11.21 -30.43
N PHE A 42 6.67 -9.99 -30.92
CA PHE A 42 5.49 -9.17 -30.60
C PHE A 42 4.84 -8.60 -31.86
N ALA A 43 3.54 -8.30 -31.79
CA ALA A 43 2.88 -7.43 -32.76
C ALA A 43 3.29 -5.97 -32.51
N ASP A 44 3.84 -5.29 -33.51
CA ASP A 44 4.45 -3.96 -33.36
C ASP A 44 3.50 -2.94 -32.70
N GLY A 45 3.88 -2.47 -31.52
CA GLY A 45 3.15 -1.45 -30.75
C GLY A 45 1.81 -1.89 -30.18
N VAL A 46 1.52 -3.19 -30.14
CA VAL A 46 0.29 -3.75 -29.56
C VAL A 46 0.61 -4.59 -28.33
N PHE A 47 0.00 -4.23 -27.20
CA PHE A 47 -0.01 -5.07 -26.01
C PHE A 47 -1.26 -5.96 -26.06
N ASP A 48 -1.13 -7.12 -26.70
CA ASP A 48 -2.20 -8.12 -26.87
C ASP A 48 -2.03 -9.31 -25.91
N ALA A 49 -2.92 -10.30 -26.01
CA ALA A 49 -2.84 -11.53 -25.25
C ALA A 49 -1.52 -12.31 -25.46
N ALA A 50 -0.88 -12.17 -26.63
CA ALA A 50 0.41 -12.81 -26.90
C ALA A 50 1.54 -12.10 -26.13
N MET A 51 1.57 -10.77 -26.14
CA MET A 51 2.49 -9.99 -25.32
C MET A 51 2.26 -10.26 -23.83
N THR A 52 1.00 -10.35 -23.37
CA THR A 52 0.66 -10.75 -21.99
C THR A 52 1.30 -12.08 -21.60
N ALA A 53 1.22 -13.10 -22.47
CA ALA A 53 1.83 -14.41 -22.20
C ALA A 53 3.37 -14.34 -22.11
N VAL A 54 3.99 -13.54 -22.97
CA VAL A 54 5.45 -13.31 -22.94
C VAL A 54 5.88 -12.55 -21.68
N VAL A 55 5.09 -11.57 -21.22
CA VAL A 55 5.35 -10.86 -19.97
C VAL A 55 5.27 -11.81 -18.77
N LYS A 56 4.29 -12.72 -18.74
CA LYS A 56 4.22 -13.76 -17.70
C LYS A 56 5.46 -14.65 -17.69
N LEU A 57 5.94 -15.04 -18.88
CA LEU A 57 7.18 -15.81 -19.02
C LEU A 57 8.38 -15.03 -18.46
N PHE A 58 8.54 -13.76 -18.83
CA PHE A 58 9.57 -12.88 -18.27
C PHE A 58 9.51 -12.84 -16.76
N GLN A 59 8.34 -12.56 -16.19
CA GLN A 59 8.13 -12.48 -14.74
C GLN A 59 8.50 -13.79 -14.03
N SER A 60 8.11 -14.94 -14.58
CA SER A 60 8.42 -16.25 -13.99
C SER A 60 9.93 -16.58 -13.94
N GLN A 61 10.74 -15.88 -14.73
CA GLN A 61 12.19 -16.12 -14.84
C GLN A 61 13.03 -15.03 -14.17
N HIS A 62 12.40 -13.96 -13.65
CA HIS A 62 13.08 -12.80 -13.11
C HIS A 62 12.68 -12.51 -11.66
N VAL A 63 13.54 -11.73 -11.01
CA VAL A 63 13.35 -11.23 -9.66
C VAL A 63 13.31 -9.72 -9.66
N ASP A 64 12.73 -9.13 -8.61
CA ASP A 64 12.78 -7.70 -8.37
C ASP A 64 14.17 -7.23 -7.89
N ALA A 65 14.30 -5.92 -7.65
CA ALA A 65 15.54 -5.32 -7.13
C ALA A 65 15.94 -5.82 -5.73
N LYS A 66 15.04 -6.50 -4.99
CA LYS A 66 15.30 -7.12 -3.68
C LYS A 66 15.50 -8.64 -3.80
N ALA A 67 15.70 -9.17 -5.01
CA ALA A 67 15.87 -10.59 -5.31
C ALA A 67 14.66 -11.50 -4.98
N ARG A 68 13.45 -10.94 -4.95
CA ARG A 68 12.19 -11.70 -4.79
C ARG A 68 11.61 -12.09 -6.15
N PRO A 69 11.04 -13.30 -6.31
CA PRO A 69 10.35 -13.68 -7.54
C PRO A 69 9.23 -12.71 -7.89
N LEU A 70 9.10 -12.38 -9.18
CA LEU A 70 7.98 -11.56 -9.66
C LEU A 70 6.70 -12.40 -9.77
N ASP A 71 5.54 -11.77 -9.56
CA ASP A 71 4.25 -12.39 -9.87
C ASP A 71 4.06 -12.48 -11.40
N ALA A 72 3.79 -13.68 -11.91
CA ALA A 72 3.55 -13.92 -13.34
C ALA A 72 2.11 -13.56 -13.76
N ASP A 73 1.73 -12.31 -13.56
CA ASP A 73 0.38 -11.78 -13.80
C ASP A 73 0.17 -11.21 -15.22
N GLY A 74 1.25 -10.97 -15.97
CA GLY A 74 1.21 -10.40 -17.32
C GLY A 74 1.06 -8.88 -17.35
N ILE A 75 1.26 -8.23 -16.20
CA ILE A 75 1.12 -6.78 -16.03
C ILE A 75 2.50 -6.18 -15.75
N ILE A 76 2.87 -5.13 -16.50
CA ILE A 76 4.09 -4.38 -16.23
C ILE A 76 3.80 -3.29 -15.19
N GLY A 77 3.96 -3.66 -13.92
CA GLY A 77 4.02 -2.74 -12.78
C GLY A 77 5.44 -2.24 -12.49
N PRO A 78 5.65 -1.45 -11.42
CA PRO A 78 6.97 -0.90 -11.09
C PRO A 78 8.08 -1.94 -10.90
N LEU A 79 7.75 -3.15 -10.42
CA LEU A 79 8.71 -4.23 -10.22
C LEU A 79 9.16 -4.87 -11.54
N SER A 80 8.19 -5.26 -12.37
CA SER A 80 8.46 -5.74 -13.74
C SER A 80 9.26 -4.69 -14.50
N TRP A 81 8.90 -3.41 -14.36
CA TRP A 81 9.62 -2.29 -14.96
C TRP A 81 11.08 -2.22 -14.49
N GLY A 82 11.32 -2.27 -13.17
CA GLY A 82 12.68 -2.24 -12.63
C GLY A 82 13.53 -3.44 -13.05
N ALA A 83 12.90 -4.62 -13.20
CA ALA A 83 13.54 -5.82 -13.73
C ALA A 83 13.88 -5.69 -15.23
N ILE A 84 13.03 -5.03 -16.03
CA ILE A 84 13.24 -4.82 -17.47
C ILE A 84 14.34 -3.76 -17.72
N TYR A 85 14.31 -2.62 -17.02
CA TYR A 85 15.17 -1.47 -17.34
C TYR A 85 16.41 -1.33 -16.43
N THR A 86 16.69 -2.30 -15.55
CA THR A 86 17.89 -2.33 -14.69
C THR A 86 18.14 -1.04 -13.89
N GLN A 87 17.09 -0.44 -13.34
CA GLN A 87 17.16 0.49 -12.22
C GLN A 87 15.92 0.29 -11.33
N ALA A 88 16.08 0.42 -10.01
CA ALA A 88 14.94 0.59 -9.11
C ALA A 88 14.11 1.78 -9.64
N PRO A 89 12.78 1.64 -9.81
CA PRO A 89 11.98 2.69 -10.41
C PRO A 89 12.16 3.99 -9.61
N GLN A 90 12.73 5.01 -10.25
CA GLN A 90 12.52 6.40 -9.85
C GLN A 90 11.08 6.74 -10.29
N ILE A 91 10.11 6.24 -9.52
CA ILE A 91 8.74 6.77 -9.59
C ILE A 91 8.87 8.26 -9.33
N PRO A 92 8.28 9.15 -10.16
CA PRO A 92 8.25 10.57 -9.86
C PRO A 92 7.78 10.71 -8.41
N SER A 93 8.68 11.17 -7.55
CA SER A 93 8.43 11.27 -6.13
C SER A 93 7.37 12.35 -5.95
N ALA A 94 6.10 11.95 -5.91
CA ALA A 94 5.19 12.63 -5.02
C ALA A 94 5.84 12.49 -3.65
N THR A 95 6.46 13.57 -3.18
CA THR A 95 7.13 13.59 -1.88
C THR A 95 6.10 13.17 -0.85
N VAL A 96 6.29 12.00 -0.22
CA VAL A 96 5.47 11.60 0.92
C VAL A 96 5.56 12.74 1.93
N PRO A 97 4.43 13.33 2.35
CA PRO A 97 4.48 14.45 3.28
C PRO A 97 5.25 14.07 4.53
N GLU A 98 6.06 15.00 5.05
CA GLU A 98 6.98 14.75 6.16
C GLU A 98 6.27 14.14 7.38
N VAL A 99 5.04 14.59 7.66
CA VAL A 99 4.19 14.03 8.72
C VAL A 99 3.86 12.56 8.47
N MET A 100 3.53 12.18 7.23
CA MET A 100 3.18 10.79 6.91
C MET A 100 4.42 9.89 6.91
N ALA A 101 5.58 10.39 6.46
CA ALA A 101 6.85 9.67 6.55
C ALA A 101 7.25 9.43 8.02
N ALA A 102 7.11 10.44 8.88
CA ALA A 102 7.34 10.30 10.32
C ALA A 102 6.31 9.37 10.98
N ALA A 103 5.04 9.39 10.55
CA ALA A 103 4.01 8.50 11.07
C ALA A 103 4.31 7.02 10.76
N VAL A 104 4.89 6.71 9.60
CA VAL A 104 5.37 5.36 9.27
C VAL A 104 6.44 4.91 10.27
N ALA A 105 7.43 5.75 10.55
CA ALA A 105 8.49 5.42 11.52
C ALA A 105 7.94 5.22 12.94
N ILE A 106 6.98 6.05 13.36
CA ILE A 106 6.31 5.89 14.66
C ILE A 106 5.54 4.57 14.70
N ALA A 107 4.76 4.26 13.67
CA ALA A 107 3.99 3.01 13.61
C ALA A 107 4.90 1.78 13.69
N GLN A 108 6.02 1.78 12.96
CA GLN A 108 7.03 0.71 13.04
C GLN A 108 7.62 0.57 14.45
N GLY A 109 7.82 1.68 15.16
CA GLY A 109 8.28 1.68 16.56
C GLY A 109 7.29 1.10 17.56
N GLU A 110 6.00 1.03 17.22
CA GLU A 110 4.96 0.46 18.09
C GLU A 110 4.74 -1.05 17.87
N ILE A 111 5.42 -1.67 16.90
CA ILE A 111 5.33 -3.12 16.64
C ILE A 111 5.67 -3.90 17.92
N GLY A 112 4.82 -4.86 18.27
CA GLY A 112 4.96 -5.65 19.49
C GLY A 112 4.24 -5.07 20.71
N THR A 113 3.67 -3.85 20.62
CA THR A 113 2.71 -3.36 21.61
C THR A 113 1.51 -4.30 21.70
N GLN A 114 1.08 -4.62 22.91
CA GLN A 114 -0.05 -5.51 23.19
C GLN A 114 -1.06 -4.89 24.15
N GLU A 115 -2.29 -5.39 24.06
CA GLU A 115 -3.32 -5.20 25.07
C GLU A 115 -2.90 -5.83 26.40
N SER A 116 -3.41 -5.26 27.48
CA SER A 116 -3.19 -5.76 28.84
C SER A 116 -4.48 -5.60 29.66
N PRO A 117 -5.19 -6.70 29.99
CA PRO A 117 -4.96 -8.07 29.52
C PRO A 117 -5.35 -8.26 28.04
N ALA A 118 -4.88 -9.35 27.43
CA ALA A 118 -5.21 -9.68 26.04
C ALA A 118 -6.72 -9.81 25.80
N GLY A 119 -7.21 -9.22 24.71
CA GLY A 119 -8.63 -9.19 24.34
C GLY A 119 -9.45 -8.12 25.07
N ALA A 120 -8.82 -7.32 25.95
CA ALA A 120 -9.51 -6.26 26.67
C ALA A 120 -9.83 -5.03 25.81
N ASN A 121 -9.18 -4.91 24.63
CA ASN A 121 -9.13 -3.69 23.81
C ASN A 121 -8.63 -2.47 24.61
N ARG A 122 -7.63 -2.69 25.48
CA ARG A 122 -6.99 -1.66 26.33
C ARG A 122 -5.71 -2.20 26.97
N GLY A 123 -4.95 -1.30 27.57
CA GLY A 123 -3.63 -1.55 28.17
C GLY A 123 -2.84 -0.25 28.19
N PRO A 124 -1.75 -0.12 28.97
CA PRO A 124 -1.08 1.17 29.20
C PRO A 124 -0.81 1.96 27.91
N ARG A 125 -0.31 1.29 26.86
CA ARG A 125 -0.03 1.91 25.57
C ARG A 125 -1.27 2.05 24.67
N VAL A 126 -2.15 1.03 24.65
CA VAL A 126 -3.40 1.05 23.87
C VAL A 126 -4.33 2.17 24.33
N ASP A 127 -4.33 2.46 25.63
CA ASP A 127 -5.09 3.55 26.24
C ASP A 127 -4.65 4.92 25.70
N ASP A 128 -3.37 5.13 25.40
CA ASP A 128 -2.88 6.36 24.77
C ASP A 128 -3.47 6.53 23.36
N TYR A 129 -3.57 5.43 22.61
CA TYR A 129 -4.18 5.44 21.27
C TYR A 129 -5.66 5.84 21.36
N LEU A 130 -6.41 5.21 22.27
CA LEU A 130 -7.83 5.50 22.49
C LEU A 130 -8.05 6.96 22.91
N ARG A 131 -7.25 7.47 23.86
CA ARG A 131 -7.35 8.86 24.31
C ARG A 131 -7.02 9.85 23.19
N SER A 132 -6.14 9.50 22.25
CA SER A 132 -5.78 10.38 21.12
C SER A 132 -6.99 10.74 20.25
N VAL A 133 -7.99 9.86 20.16
CA VAL A 133 -9.26 10.08 19.45
C VAL A 133 -10.42 10.46 20.38
N GLY A 134 -10.16 10.63 21.68
CA GLY A 134 -11.15 11.05 22.68
C GLY A 134 -11.98 9.90 23.27
N ILE A 135 -11.55 8.65 23.12
CA ILE A 135 -12.19 7.51 23.79
C ILE A 135 -11.59 7.34 25.19
N ASP A 136 -12.46 7.27 26.20
CA ASP A 136 -12.06 6.88 27.55
C ASP A 136 -11.94 5.34 27.64
N PRO A 137 -10.73 4.78 27.86
CA PRO A 137 -10.53 3.34 27.92
C PRO A 137 -11.21 2.69 29.14
N THR A 138 -11.59 3.45 30.16
CA THR A 138 -12.19 2.93 31.39
C THR A 138 -13.71 2.80 31.33
N HIS A 139 -14.35 3.38 30.31
CA HIS A 139 -15.79 3.32 30.11
C HIS A 139 -16.18 2.36 28.97
N GLY A 140 -17.38 1.79 29.07
CA GLY A 140 -17.93 0.85 28.09
C GLY A 140 -17.29 -0.55 28.11
N THR A 141 -17.64 -1.35 27.12
CA THR A 141 -17.18 -2.74 26.93
C THR A 141 -15.99 -2.80 25.96
N PRO A 142 -15.19 -3.89 25.95
CA PRO A 142 -14.11 -4.06 24.97
C PRO A 142 -14.54 -3.83 23.51
N ASN A 143 -15.76 -4.24 23.16
CA ASN A 143 -16.30 -4.12 21.81
C ASN A 143 -16.66 -2.67 21.42
N ASP A 144 -16.69 -1.74 22.37
CA ASP A 144 -16.96 -0.33 22.11
C ASP A 144 -15.70 0.46 21.72
N ARG A 145 -14.52 -0.17 21.81
CA ARG A 145 -13.22 0.50 21.71
C ARG A 145 -12.17 -0.27 20.91
N PHE A 146 -12.59 -0.80 19.75
CA PHE A 146 -11.61 -1.28 18.78
C PHE A 146 -10.66 -0.14 18.39
N TRP A 147 -9.36 -0.40 18.48
CA TRP A 147 -8.36 0.67 18.51
C TRP A 147 -7.48 0.77 17.24
N CYS A 148 -7.82 0.07 16.14
CA CYS A 148 -7.04 0.12 14.90
C CYS A 148 -6.92 1.54 14.30
N MET A 149 -8.05 2.26 14.16
CA MET A 149 -8.05 3.65 13.68
C MET A 149 -7.52 4.62 14.73
N ALA A 150 -7.73 4.34 16.02
CA ALA A 150 -7.16 5.11 17.12
C ALA A 150 -5.62 5.06 17.10
N PHE A 151 -5.05 3.89 16.81
CA PHE A 151 -3.62 3.68 16.62
C PHE A 151 -3.09 4.44 15.40
N ALA A 152 -3.75 4.32 14.24
CA ALA A 152 -3.36 5.07 13.04
C ALA A 152 -3.40 6.59 13.29
N TYR A 153 -4.47 7.08 13.93
CA TYR A 153 -4.59 8.49 14.32
C TYR A 153 -3.47 8.90 15.28
N PHE A 154 -3.19 8.11 16.31
CA PHE A 154 -2.12 8.38 17.26
C PHE A 154 -0.75 8.53 16.59
N CYS A 155 -0.40 7.62 15.68
CA CYS A 155 0.87 7.66 14.97
C CYS A 155 1.02 8.96 14.17
N VAL A 156 -0.02 9.34 13.43
CA VAL A 156 0.01 10.58 12.64
C VAL A 156 -0.07 11.82 13.52
N ASN A 157 -0.82 11.79 14.62
CA ASN A 157 -0.91 12.90 15.56
C ASN A 157 0.43 13.16 16.26
N THR A 158 1.13 12.10 16.63
CA THR A 158 2.45 12.17 17.24
C THR A 158 3.47 12.73 16.25
N ALA A 159 3.45 12.27 14.99
CA ALA A 159 4.28 12.82 13.91
C ALA A 159 3.99 14.31 13.69
N ALA A 160 2.72 14.68 13.56
CA ALA A 160 2.30 16.05 13.36
C ALA A 160 2.78 16.97 14.49
N THR A 161 2.68 16.50 15.74
CA THR A 161 3.20 17.22 16.92
C THR A 161 4.72 17.39 16.85
N GLN A 162 5.47 16.32 16.55
CA GLN A 162 6.93 16.37 16.43
C GLN A 162 7.41 17.30 15.31
N LYS A 163 6.62 17.45 14.24
CA LYS A 163 6.91 18.31 13.09
C LYS A 163 6.32 19.72 13.23
N ALA A 164 5.62 20.03 14.32
CA ALA A 164 4.88 21.27 14.48
C ALA A 164 3.91 21.57 13.31
N MET A 165 3.27 20.52 12.79
CA MET A 165 2.32 20.57 11.68
C MET A 165 0.92 20.13 12.14
N PRO A 166 -0.16 20.55 11.44
CA PRO A 166 -1.49 20.03 11.74
C PRO A 166 -1.59 18.54 11.39
N ASN A 167 -2.36 17.79 12.19
CA ASN A 167 -2.70 16.41 11.86
C ASN A 167 -3.70 16.40 10.69
N PRO A 168 -3.37 15.76 9.54
CA PRO A 168 -4.24 15.77 8.37
C PRO A 168 -5.46 14.85 8.51
N LEU A 169 -5.46 13.91 9.46
CA LEU A 169 -6.56 12.97 9.66
C LEU A 169 -7.75 13.66 10.36
N PRO A 170 -8.99 13.45 9.88
CA PRO A 170 -10.17 13.58 10.73
C PRO A 170 -9.97 12.84 12.07
N LYS A 171 -10.32 13.50 13.18
CA LYS A 171 -10.25 12.90 14.52
C LYS A 171 -11.40 11.92 14.72
N SER A 172 -11.14 10.63 14.51
CA SER A 172 -12.15 9.57 14.55
C SER A 172 -11.52 8.22 14.91
N ALA A 173 -12.28 7.37 15.59
CA ALA A 173 -11.97 5.94 15.76
C ALA A 173 -12.70 5.06 14.73
N SER A 174 -13.61 5.61 13.93
CA SER A 174 -14.37 4.87 12.93
C SER A 174 -13.57 4.78 11.63
N VAL A 175 -13.22 3.56 11.20
CA VAL A 175 -12.52 3.30 9.93
C VAL A 175 -13.34 3.74 8.73
N LEU A 176 -14.60 3.31 8.63
CA LEU A 176 -15.46 3.71 7.52
C LEU A 176 -15.88 5.18 7.62
N GLY A 177 -16.01 5.70 8.84
CA GLY A 177 -16.17 7.15 9.06
C GLY A 177 -14.98 7.95 8.54
N GLN A 178 -13.75 7.46 8.76
CA GLN A 178 -12.52 8.05 8.21
C GLN A 178 -12.56 8.06 6.68
N TRP A 179 -12.89 6.92 6.07
CA TRP A 179 -13.01 6.76 4.62
C TRP A 179 -14.01 7.74 4.01
N HIS A 180 -15.21 7.83 4.58
CA HIS A 180 -16.25 8.75 4.12
C HIS A 180 -15.87 10.22 4.31
N ALA A 181 -15.28 10.57 5.45
CA ALA A 181 -14.86 11.95 5.74
C ALA A 181 -13.71 12.44 4.85
N CYS A 182 -12.97 11.52 4.21
CA CYS A 182 -11.89 11.84 3.28
C CYS A 182 -12.36 11.94 1.83
N GLN A 183 -13.60 11.53 1.51
CA GLN A 183 -14.16 11.72 0.17
C GLN A 183 -14.29 13.22 -0.11
N ASN A 184 -13.64 13.70 -1.18
CA ASN A 184 -13.65 15.10 -1.63
C ASN A 184 -13.08 16.12 -0.62
N ARG A 185 -12.28 15.67 0.34
CA ARG A 185 -11.63 16.58 1.30
C ARG A 185 -10.41 17.27 0.64
N PRO A 186 -10.28 18.61 0.70
CA PRO A 186 -9.10 19.29 0.18
C PRO A 186 -7.80 18.77 0.79
N GLY A 187 -6.78 18.57 -0.03
CA GLY A 187 -5.49 18.04 0.42
C GLY A 187 -5.49 16.53 0.73
N VAL A 188 -6.55 15.82 0.37
CA VAL A 188 -6.69 14.37 0.59
C VAL A 188 -7.20 13.71 -0.68
N ARG A 189 -6.56 12.60 -1.08
CA ARG A 189 -7.01 11.74 -2.17
C ARG A 189 -7.42 10.39 -1.61
N ALA A 190 -8.70 10.07 -1.76
CA ALA A 190 -9.20 8.71 -1.60
C ALA A 190 -8.94 7.94 -2.89
N ILE A 191 -8.29 6.78 -2.79
CA ILE A 191 -7.95 5.89 -3.91
C ILE A 191 -8.79 4.63 -3.75
N PRO A 192 -9.93 4.50 -4.47
CA PRO A 192 -10.78 3.32 -4.42
C PRO A 192 -10.03 2.04 -4.84
N ALA A 193 -10.48 0.89 -4.34
CA ALA A 193 -9.78 -0.38 -4.54
C ALA A 193 -9.66 -0.80 -6.02
N ASP A 194 -10.63 -0.48 -6.87
CA ASP A 194 -10.55 -0.71 -8.32
C ASP A 194 -9.47 0.15 -8.99
N GLN A 195 -9.31 1.40 -8.56
CA GLN A 195 -8.21 2.26 -9.01
C GLN A 195 -6.86 1.72 -8.53
N ALA A 196 -6.75 1.32 -7.26
CA ALA A 196 -5.53 0.73 -6.73
C ALA A 196 -5.16 -0.58 -7.45
N ARG A 197 -6.14 -1.45 -7.75
CA ARG A 197 -5.92 -2.70 -8.50
C ARG A 197 -5.51 -2.44 -9.95
N SER A 198 -6.14 -1.46 -10.60
CA SER A 198 -5.85 -1.13 -12.00
C SER A 198 -4.55 -0.37 -12.17
N ASN A 199 -4.15 0.40 -11.15
CA ASN A 199 -2.88 1.10 -11.08
C ASN A 199 -2.23 0.96 -9.68
N PRO A 200 -1.48 -0.14 -9.44
CA PRO A 200 -0.76 -0.37 -8.19
C PRO A 200 0.22 0.74 -7.79
N ALA A 201 0.72 1.53 -8.75
CA ALA A 201 1.66 2.62 -8.46
C ALA A 201 1.02 3.83 -7.75
N LEU A 202 -0.32 3.83 -7.63
CA LEU A 202 -1.06 4.75 -6.77
C LEU A 202 -0.87 4.42 -5.28
N VAL A 203 -0.52 3.18 -4.94
CA VAL A 203 -0.39 2.74 -3.54
C VAL A 203 1.05 2.88 -3.08
N ARG A 204 1.26 3.65 -2.00
CA ARG A 204 2.59 4.06 -1.53
C ARG A 204 2.70 4.05 -0.01
N PRO A 205 3.91 3.93 0.55
CA PRO A 205 4.14 4.12 1.98
C PRO A 205 3.59 5.45 2.49
N GLY A 206 3.04 5.44 3.70
CA GLY A 206 2.40 6.59 4.34
C GLY A 206 0.90 6.71 4.09
N GLN A 207 0.32 5.95 3.16
CA GLN A 207 -1.13 5.91 2.98
C GLN A 207 -1.81 5.05 4.08
N LEU A 208 -3.07 5.37 4.40
CA LEU A 208 -3.90 4.47 5.21
C LEU A 208 -4.57 3.44 4.30
N LEU A 209 -4.39 2.15 4.62
CA LEU A 209 -5.21 1.08 4.09
C LEU A 209 -6.59 1.10 4.78
N ILE A 210 -7.67 1.01 4.01
CA ILE A 210 -9.03 0.89 4.53
C ILE A 210 -9.62 -0.46 4.11
N LEU A 211 -10.00 -1.26 5.10
CA LEU A 211 -10.72 -2.51 4.92
C LEU A 211 -12.18 -2.35 5.35
N ASP A 212 -13.09 -2.85 4.51
CA ASP A 212 -14.51 -3.00 4.80
C ASP A 212 -14.85 -4.49 4.93
N HIS A 213 -15.35 -4.86 6.11
CA HIS A 213 -15.75 -6.23 6.44
C HIS A 213 -17.27 -6.44 6.40
N GLY A 214 -18.02 -5.42 5.96
CA GLY A 214 -19.48 -5.39 5.95
C GLY A 214 -20.08 -5.04 7.33
N GLY A 215 -21.35 -4.67 7.34
CA GLY A 215 -22.10 -4.39 8.59
C GLY A 215 -21.59 -3.20 9.40
N GLY A 216 -20.88 -2.26 8.75
CA GLY A 216 -20.26 -1.11 9.43
C GLY A 216 -18.92 -1.42 10.11
N LEU A 217 -18.42 -2.66 9.97
CA LEU A 217 -17.15 -3.10 10.57
C LEU A 217 -16.01 -2.85 9.59
N GLY A 218 -15.01 -2.09 10.01
CA GLY A 218 -13.81 -1.82 9.21
C GLY A 218 -12.53 -2.07 9.98
N HIS A 219 -11.43 -2.21 9.25
CA HIS A 219 -10.08 -2.30 9.80
C HIS A 219 -9.12 -1.40 9.01
N THR A 220 -8.04 -0.96 9.63
CA THR A 220 -7.09 -0.05 8.98
C THR A 220 -5.67 -0.33 9.44
N GLY A 221 -4.70 0.08 8.63
CA GLY A 221 -3.30 0.11 8.97
C GLY A 221 -2.56 1.12 8.11
N ILE A 222 -1.33 1.41 8.50
CA ILE A 222 -0.45 2.34 7.76
C ILE A 222 0.39 1.51 6.78
N VAL A 223 0.30 1.82 5.49
CA VAL A 223 1.16 1.20 4.47
C VAL A 223 2.60 1.66 4.70
N THR A 224 3.53 0.71 4.81
CA THR A 224 4.96 0.98 5.06
C THR A 224 5.84 0.52 3.91
N ASP A 225 5.40 -0.45 3.13
CA ASP A 225 5.99 -0.84 1.85
C ASP A 225 4.88 -1.32 0.90
N CYS A 226 5.09 -1.18 -0.40
CA CYS A 226 4.19 -1.66 -1.44
C CYS A 226 5.03 -2.23 -2.58
N ASP A 227 4.73 -3.48 -2.94
CA ASP A 227 5.50 -4.28 -3.86
C ASP A 227 4.58 -4.89 -4.91
N GLY A 228 4.28 -4.11 -5.95
CA GLY A 228 3.30 -4.52 -6.96
C GLY A 228 1.93 -4.78 -6.31
N PRO A 229 1.42 -6.03 -6.29
CA PRO A 229 0.17 -6.34 -5.60
C PRO A 229 0.33 -6.56 -4.09
N HIS A 230 1.53 -6.75 -3.55
CA HIS A 230 1.75 -7.09 -2.14
C HIS A 230 1.99 -5.85 -1.27
N LEU A 231 1.39 -5.82 -0.09
CA LEU A 231 1.50 -4.70 0.85
C LEU A 231 2.22 -5.14 2.13
N THR A 232 3.11 -4.27 2.63
CA THR A 232 3.55 -4.32 4.03
C THR A 232 2.83 -3.23 4.81
N VAL A 233 2.09 -3.63 5.84
CA VAL A 233 1.21 -2.73 6.59
C VAL A 233 1.49 -2.89 8.08
N VAL A 234 1.58 -1.79 8.81
CA VAL A 234 1.55 -1.83 10.28
C VAL A 234 0.11 -1.63 10.74
N GLU A 235 -0.43 -2.66 11.39
CA GLU A 235 -1.83 -2.75 11.80
C GLU A 235 -1.91 -2.80 13.34
N GLY A 236 -2.61 -1.83 13.92
CA GLY A 236 -3.02 -1.86 15.33
C GLY A 236 -4.32 -2.65 15.50
N ASN A 237 -4.56 -3.18 16.68
CA ASN A 237 -5.65 -4.12 16.96
C ASN A 237 -5.68 -5.29 15.96
N SER A 238 -4.50 -5.85 15.68
CA SER A 238 -4.31 -6.99 14.79
C SER A 238 -3.77 -8.19 15.57
N SER A 239 -3.86 -9.38 14.97
CA SER A 239 -3.25 -10.61 15.47
C SER A 239 -2.01 -11.02 14.67
N GLY A 240 -1.68 -10.25 13.62
CA GLY A 240 -0.65 -10.61 12.64
C GLY A 240 -1.06 -11.73 11.68
N LYS A 241 -2.34 -12.16 11.67
CA LYS A 241 -2.84 -13.23 10.79
C LYS A 241 -3.86 -12.73 9.78
N PRO A 242 -3.94 -13.36 8.58
CA PRO A 242 -5.00 -13.05 7.62
C PRO A 242 -6.39 -13.27 8.21
N ASN A 243 -7.34 -12.41 7.84
CA ASN A 243 -8.78 -12.47 8.17
C ASN A 243 -9.17 -12.28 9.65
N ASP A 244 -8.21 -12.00 10.54
CA ASP A 244 -8.53 -11.61 11.90
C ASP A 244 -8.99 -10.15 11.97
N ARG A 245 -10.11 -9.92 12.66
CA ARG A 245 -10.83 -8.63 12.72
C ARG A 245 -10.62 -7.87 14.03
N ASN A 246 -10.31 -8.60 15.10
CA ASN A 246 -10.02 -8.08 16.42
C ASN A 246 -8.77 -8.78 16.92
N GLY A 247 -7.72 -7.99 17.10
CA GLY A 247 -6.41 -8.46 17.47
C GLY A 247 -6.13 -8.33 18.95
N VAL A 248 -4.85 -8.43 19.27
CA VAL A 248 -4.34 -8.20 20.64
C VAL A 248 -3.18 -7.23 20.66
N GLY A 249 -2.73 -6.72 19.51
CA GLY A 249 -1.53 -5.89 19.45
C GLY A 249 -1.28 -5.22 18.10
N VAL A 250 -0.09 -4.63 18.00
CA VAL A 250 0.43 -4.00 16.79
C VAL A 250 1.35 -4.97 16.07
N PHE A 251 1.07 -5.24 14.80
CA PHE A 251 1.81 -6.18 13.97
C PHE A 251 2.17 -5.56 12.62
N GLU A 252 3.34 -5.92 12.10
CA GLU A 252 3.65 -5.78 10.68
C GLU A 252 3.07 -6.98 9.93
N THR A 253 2.22 -6.71 8.93
CA THR A 253 1.60 -7.72 8.08
C THR A 253 2.18 -7.64 6.68
N LYS A 254 2.41 -8.80 6.04
CA LYS A 254 2.93 -8.94 4.66
C LYS A 254 2.06 -9.83 3.77
N PHE A 255 0.88 -10.19 4.27
CA PHE A 255 -0.06 -11.06 3.59
C PHE A 255 -1.14 -10.29 2.81
N ARG A 256 -1.22 -8.97 3.00
CA ARG A 256 -2.22 -8.11 2.35
C ARG A 256 -1.88 -7.96 0.87
N LYS A 257 -2.90 -8.09 0.00
CA LYS A 257 -2.76 -7.91 -1.44
C LYS A 257 -3.79 -6.93 -1.98
N LEU A 258 -3.46 -6.17 -3.03
CA LEU A 258 -4.40 -5.25 -3.69
C LEU A 258 -5.68 -5.95 -4.19
N GLN A 259 -5.61 -7.26 -4.43
CA GLN A 259 -6.74 -8.09 -4.85
C GLN A 259 -7.64 -8.54 -3.69
N ASP A 260 -7.27 -8.28 -2.44
CA ASP A 260 -8.09 -8.64 -1.28
C ASP A 260 -9.46 -7.96 -1.38
N SER A 261 -10.53 -8.77 -1.40
CA SER A 261 -11.90 -8.30 -1.61
C SER A 261 -12.40 -7.37 -0.50
N GLN A 262 -11.73 -7.37 0.65
CA GLN A 262 -12.03 -6.55 1.81
C GLN A 262 -11.47 -5.13 1.68
N ILE A 263 -10.58 -4.85 0.71
CA ILE A 263 -10.05 -3.50 0.52
C ILE A 263 -11.14 -2.59 -0.03
N ALA A 264 -11.49 -1.55 0.73
CA ALA A 264 -12.31 -0.45 0.26
C ALA A 264 -11.48 0.55 -0.56
N GLY A 265 -10.25 0.82 -0.09
CA GLY A 265 -9.31 1.69 -0.77
C GLY A 265 -8.15 2.15 0.12
N PHE A 266 -7.48 3.20 -0.32
CA PHE A 266 -6.35 3.83 0.35
C PHE A 266 -6.60 5.32 0.51
N ILE A 267 -6.12 5.93 1.59
CA ILE A 267 -6.19 7.37 1.79
C ILE A 267 -4.79 7.97 1.74
N GLU A 268 -4.58 8.86 0.78
CA GLU A 268 -3.37 9.66 0.60
C GLU A 268 -3.64 11.07 1.15
N TYR A 269 -2.86 11.48 2.15
CA TYR A 269 -2.96 12.82 2.76
C TYR A 269 -1.82 13.71 2.26
N GLY A 270 -2.06 15.02 2.19
CA GLY A 270 -1.06 16.04 1.85
C GLY A 270 -0.74 16.13 0.35
N VAL A 271 -1.76 15.91 -0.48
CA VAL A 271 -1.69 16.01 -1.96
C VAL A 271 -2.18 17.36 -2.49
#